data_AF-A0A8S2FN39-F1
#
_entry.id   AF-A0A8S2FN39-F1
#
_cell.length_a   1.000
_cell.length_b   1.000
_cell.length_c   1.000
_cell.angle_alpha   90.00
_cell.angle_beta   90.00
_cell.angle_gamma   90.00
#
_symmetry.space_group_name_H-M   'P 1'
#
loop_
_entity.id
_entity.type
_entity.pdbx_description
1 polymer ?
#
loop_
_entity_poly.entity_id
_entity_poly.type
_entity_poly.pdbx_seq_one_letter_code
_entity_poly.pdbx_strand_id
1 'polypeptide(L)'
;MDGSADLTSSSQSHRRVVRMTDGTLLNRFYDDIPKPRPEAFYEDYHTAHSSTSERNESDIYVNIRAAAESGWDFSSRWLVNAGDLSTIYTTDIIPVDLNCLMFNLERVLASAYEKKFDRSMSQHYRQLAQKRKTAIQTYFWSKEHDYFMDYDFRLNQPTKSMTLAGVYPLWTELATEEQASAVMDKIERLFLKDGGLVTTINEKSHQQWDFPNGWAPLQYITYKGILNYSPRSPLVKKIIDQWMMLNEKVFNETRKMVEKYDVVNTNAEAGGGEYKTQDGFGWTNGVYLEMLKDRKNLMRKSHF
;
A
#
# COMPACT_ATOMS: atom_id res chain seq x y z
N MET A 1 -21.53 -5.60 -4.24
CA MET A 1 -20.46 -4.95 -5.04
C MET A 1 -20.88 -5.07 -6.49
N ASP A 2 -20.69 -4.04 -7.30
CA ASP A 2 -21.08 -4.10 -8.72
C ASP A 2 -20.34 -5.25 -9.43
N GLY A 3 -21.03 -5.98 -10.29
CA GLY A 3 -20.52 -7.13 -11.03
C GLY A 3 -20.27 -8.42 -10.24
N SER A 4 -20.50 -8.47 -8.92
CA SER A 4 -20.27 -9.70 -8.16
C SER A 4 -21.23 -10.84 -8.50
N ALA A 5 -22.41 -10.52 -9.04
CA ALA A 5 -23.42 -11.49 -9.45
C ALA A 5 -23.02 -12.25 -10.74
N ASP A 6 -22.16 -11.65 -11.57
CA ASP A 6 -21.76 -12.19 -12.86
C ASP A 6 -20.48 -13.05 -12.78
N LEU A 7 -19.88 -13.16 -11.59
CA LEU A 7 -18.64 -13.91 -11.37
C LEU A 7 -18.89 -15.40 -11.22
N THR A 8 -18.14 -16.19 -11.98
CA THR A 8 -18.17 -17.65 -11.98
C THR A 8 -16.76 -18.20 -11.76
N SER A 9 -16.62 -19.52 -11.64
CA SER A 9 -15.29 -20.14 -11.59
C SER A 9 -14.48 -19.94 -12.87
N SER A 10 -15.14 -19.74 -14.03
CA SER A 10 -14.50 -19.45 -15.31
C SER A 10 -14.31 -17.95 -15.58
N SER A 11 -15.08 -17.09 -14.92
CA SER A 11 -14.94 -15.63 -14.95
C SER A 11 -14.70 -15.11 -13.54
N GLN A 12 -13.47 -15.28 -13.06
CA GLN A 12 -13.09 -14.97 -11.67
C GLN A 12 -13.05 -13.48 -11.36
N SER A 13 -13.05 -12.58 -12.35
CA SER A 13 -12.96 -11.15 -12.07
C SER A 13 -13.85 -10.33 -12.99
N HIS A 14 -14.38 -9.23 -12.45
CA HIS A 14 -15.13 -8.24 -13.18
C HIS A 14 -14.88 -6.90 -12.50
N ARG A 15 -14.35 -5.94 -13.25
CA ARG A 15 -13.93 -4.63 -12.73
C ARG A 15 -13.06 -4.80 -11.47
N ARG A 16 -13.51 -4.24 -10.35
CA ARG A 16 -12.80 -4.16 -9.07
C ARG A 16 -13.10 -5.32 -8.13
N VAL A 17 -13.78 -6.37 -8.60
CA VAL A 17 -14.17 -7.54 -7.80
C VAL A 17 -13.53 -8.80 -8.36
N VAL A 18 -12.96 -9.60 -7.47
CA VAL A 18 -12.40 -10.92 -7.76
C VAL A 18 -13.09 -11.97 -6.90
N ARG A 19 -13.50 -13.07 -7.52
CA ARG A 19 -14.05 -14.27 -6.90
C ARG A 19 -12.97 -15.35 -6.86
N MET A 20 -12.56 -15.70 -5.65
CA MET A 20 -11.62 -16.77 -5.37
C MET A 20 -12.25 -18.14 -5.64
N THR A 21 -11.42 -19.18 -5.71
CA THR A 21 -11.84 -20.56 -6.02
C THR A 21 -12.82 -21.14 -4.99
N ASP A 22 -12.75 -20.70 -3.74
CA ASP A 22 -13.68 -21.06 -2.66
C ASP A 22 -14.97 -20.21 -2.65
N GLY A 23 -15.10 -19.27 -3.58
CA GLY A 23 -16.23 -18.33 -3.67
C GLY A 23 -16.06 -17.05 -2.85
N THR A 24 -14.97 -16.88 -2.12
CA THR A 24 -14.63 -15.64 -1.41
C THR A 24 -14.52 -14.48 -2.39
N LEU A 25 -15.04 -13.31 -2.00
CA LEU A 25 -14.96 -12.08 -2.79
C LEU A 25 -13.91 -11.13 -2.19
N LEU A 26 -12.98 -10.69 -3.03
CA LEU A 26 -11.96 -9.69 -2.72
C LEU A 26 -12.00 -8.57 -3.77
N ASN A 27 -11.23 -7.50 -3.51
CA ASN A 27 -11.16 -6.35 -4.40
C ASN A 27 -9.77 -6.20 -5.04
N ARG A 28 -9.74 -5.70 -6.27
CA ARG A 28 -8.54 -5.27 -6.99
C ARG A 28 -8.72 -3.85 -7.52
N PHE A 29 -7.62 -3.19 -7.87
CA PHE A 29 -7.67 -1.97 -8.66
C PHE A 29 -7.97 -2.30 -10.13
N TYR A 30 -8.77 -1.44 -10.77
CA TYR A 30 -9.21 -1.60 -12.15
C TYR A 30 -9.79 -0.29 -12.69
N ASP A 31 -9.38 0.11 -13.89
CA ASP A 31 -9.98 1.23 -14.63
C ASP A 31 -10.78 0.73 -15.83
N ASP A 32 -11.93 1.34 -16.09
CA ASP A 32 -12.86 0.95 -17.16
C ASP A 32 -12.43 1.45 -18.56
N ILE A 33 -11.38 2.28 -18.65
CA ILE A 33 -10.92 2.94 -19.88
C ILE A 33 -9.66 2.25 -20.43
N PRO A 34 -9.75 1.49 -21.54
CA PRO A 34 -8.60 0.80 -22.14
C PRO A 34 -7.82 1.69 -23.10
N LYS A 35 -7.41 2.89 -22.65
CA LYS A 35 -6.68 3.89 -23.47
C LYS A 35 -5.59 4.59 -22.66
N PRO A 36 -4.57 5.20 -23.27
CA PRO A 36 -3.58 6.00 -22.55
C PRO A 36 -4.22 7.06 -21.64
N ARG A 37 -3.63 7.31 -20.48
CA ARG A 37 -3.97 8.41 -19.56
C ARG A 37 -3.80 9.76 -20.26
N PRO A 38 -4.80 10.67 -20.26
CA PRO A 38 -4.66 11.98 -20.89
C PRO A 38 -3.48 12.80 -20.34
N GLU A 39 -3.20 12.69 -19.05
CA GLU A 39 -2.15 13.41 -18.32
C GLU A 39 -0.73 12.84 -18.55
N ALA A 40 -0.63 11.61 -19.06
CA ALA A 40 0.61 10.88 -19.32
C ALA A 40 0.54 10.13 -20.66
N PHE A 41 -0.07 10.76 -21.67
CA PHE A 41 -0.44 10.08 -22.91
C PHE A 41 0.78 9.51 -23.64
N TYR A 42 1.85 10.31 -23.72
CA TYR A 42 3.07 9.96 -24.43
C TYR A 42 3.75 8.75 -23.75
N GLU A 43 3.88 8.80 -22.43
CA GLU A 43 4.50 7.78 -21.59
C GLU A 43 3.74 6.45 -21.69
N ASP A 44 2.41 6.48 -21.52
CA ASP A 44 1.55 5.30 -21.62
C ASP A 44 1.60 4.69 -23.04
N TYR A 45 1.47 5.52 -24.07
CA TYR A 45 1.52 5.09 -25.47
C TYR A 45 2.84 4.36 -25.74
N HIS A 46 3.97 4.98 -25.39
CA HIS A 46 5.29 4.40 -25.62
C HIS A 46 5.51 3.11 -24.82
N THR A 47 5.06 3.06 -23.56
CA THR A 47 5.18 1.86 -22.72
C THR A 47 4.44 0.67 -23.33
N ALA A 48 3.23 0.88 -23.84
CA ALA A 48 2.47 -0.18 -24.50
C ALA A 48 3.12 -0.62 -25.83
N HIS A 49 3.60 0.34 -26.64
CA HIS A 49 4.22 0.04 -27.94
C HIS A 49 5.64 -0.51 -27.84
N SER A 50 6.35 -0.29 -26.73
CA SER A 50 7.67 -0.88 -26.48
C SER A 50 7.59 -2.30 -25.93
N SER A 51 6.39 -2.79 -25.60
CA SER A 51 6.24 -4.14 -25.06
C SER A 51 6.68 -5.18 -26.08
N THR A 52 7.57 -6.07 -25.68
CA THR A 52 8.00 -7.22 -26.49
C THR A 52 7.08 -8.44 -26.32
N SER A 53 6.07 -8.32 -25.45
CA SER A 53 5.10 -9.37 -25.17
C SER A 53 3.95 -9.36 -26.17
N GLU A 54 3.32 -10.50 -26.44
CA GLU A 54 2.09 -10.60 -27.26
C GLU A 54 0.85 -10.00 -26.57
N ARG A 55 1.03 -9.18 -25.53
CA ARG A 55 -0.07 -8.58 -24.77
C ARG A 55 -0.73 -7.48 -25.59
N ASN A 56 -2.05 -7.41 -25.49
CA ASN A 56 -2.82 -6.35 -26.10
C ASN A 56 -2.48 -5.01 -25.44
N GLU A 57 -2.21 -3.97 -26.23
CA GLU A 57 -1.95 -2.60 -25.75
C GLU A 57 -3.06 -2.09 -24.81
N SER A 58 -4.33 -2.43 -25.13
CA SER A 58 -5.47 -2.12 -24.28
C SER A 58 -5.34 -2.70 -22.88
N ASP A 59 -4.82 -3.92 -22.73
CA ASP A 59 -4.60 -4.54 -21.44
C ASP A 59 -3.49 -3.81 -20.67
N ILE A 60 -2.41 -3.41 -21.35
CA ILE A 60 -1.34 -2.63 -20.73
C ILE A 60 -1.88 -1.30 -20.21
N TYR A 61 -2.70 -0.59 -20.99
CA TYR A 61 -3.32 0.67 -20.55
C TYR A 61 -4.20 0.50 -19.31
N VAL A 62 -5.03 -0.53 -19.26
CA VAL A 62 -5.87 -0.81 -18.09
C VAL A 62 -5.01 -1.09 -16.85
N ASN A 63 -3.89 -1.82 -17.00
CA ASN A 63 -2.98 -2.12 -15.91
C ASN A 63 -2.22 -0.89 -15.40
N ILE A 64 -1.81 -0.01 -16.31
CA ILE A 64 -1.22 1.30 -15.98
C ILE A 64 -2.21 2.14 -15.17
N ARG A 65 -3.45 2.29 -15.66
CA ARG A 65 -4.48 3.06 -14.97
C ARG A 65 -4.88 2.46 -13.63
N ALA A 66 -4.95 1.13 -13.54
CA ALA A 66 -5.19 0.46 -12.27
C ALA A 66 -4.06 0.73 -11.25
N ALA A 67 -2.80 0.85 -11.69
CA ALA A 67 -1.71 1.25 -10.80
C ALA A 67 -1.85 2.72 -10.37
N ALA A 68 -2.31 3.62 -11.25
CA ALA A 68 -2.65 4.98 -10.86
C ALA A 68 -3.83 5.04 -9.86
N GLU A 69 -4.89 4.23 -10.06
CA GLU A 69 -6.00 4.10 -9.09
C GLU A 69 -5.51 3.60 -7.73
N SER A 70 -4.45 2.78 -7.70
CA SER A 70 -3.84 2.28 -6.46
C SER A 70 -3.12 3.36 -5.65
N GLY A 71 -2.74 4.47 -6.29
CA GLY A 71 -1.85 5.49 -5.76
C GLY A 71 -0.37 5.07 -5.70
N TRP A 72 0.00 3.94 -6.31
CA TRP A 72 1.38 3.44 -6.41
C TRP A 72 1.84 3.36 -7.87
N ASP A 73 1.69 4.44 -8.63
CA ASP A 73 2.12 4.62 -10.02
C ASP A 73 3.56 5.18 -10.09
N PHE A 74 4.60 4.41 -10.42
CA PHE A 74 4.62 2.96 -10.49
C PHE A 74 5.50 2.36 -9.42
N SER A 75 5.42 1.03 -9.31
CA SER A 75 6.15 0.22 -8.36
C SER A 75 6.39 -1.15 -8.99
N SER A 76 7.53 -1.75 -8.67
CA SER A 76 7.87 -3.14 -8.94
C SER A 76 6.86 -4.12 -8.33
N ARG A 77 6.07 -3.67 -7.35
CA ARG A 77 4.88 -4.34 -6.83
C ARG A 77 3.92 -4.83 -7.93
N TRP A 78 3.83 -4.10 -9.04
CA TRP A 78 2.89 -4.36 -10.13
C TRP A 78 3.53 -4.98 -11.37
N LEU A 79 4.84 -5.28 -11.35
CA LEU A 79 5.61 -5.63 -12.55
C LEU A 79 6.11 -7.07 -12.48
N VAL A 80 5.98 -7.82 -13.57
CA VAL A 80 6.61 -9.15 -13.66
C VAL A 80 8.13 -9.01 -13.65
N ASN A 81 8.64 -7.98 -14.33
CA ASN A 81 10.03 -7.57 -14.34
C ASN A 81 10.16 -6.13 -13.80
N ALA A 82 10.82 -5.98 -12.64
CA ALA A 82 10.94 -4.70 -11.94
C ALA A 82 11.60 -3.57 -12.77
N GLY A 83 12.43 -3.91 -13.77
CA GLY A 83 13.08 -2.94 -14.65
C GLY A 83 12.27 -2.55 -15.88
N ASP A 84 11.08 -3.13 -16.09
CA ASP A 84 10.32 -2.97 -17.32
C ASP A 84 8.83 -2.74 -17.01
N LEU A 85 8.41 -1.48 -17.11
CA LEU A 85 7.02 -1.06 -16.91
C LEU A 85 6.07 -1.71 -17.93
N SER A 86 6.55 -2.08 -19.11
CA SER A 86 5.75 -2.78 -20.12
C SER A 86 5.37 -4.21 -19.70
N THR A 87 5.84 -4.68 -18.54
CA THR A 87 5.43 -5.95 -17.89
C THR A 87 4.40 -5.78 -16.78
N ILE A 88 3.81 -4.59 -16.63
CA ILE A 88 2.80 -4.28 -15.62
C ILE A 88 1.56 -5.16 -15.73
N TYR A 89 1.08 -5.70 -14.60
CA TYR A 89 -0.02 -6.66 -14.54
C TYR A 89 -0.92 -6.45 -13.31
N THR A 90 -1.02 -5.20 -12.84
CA THR A 90 -1.82 -4.74 -11.69
C THR A 90 -3.20 -5.40 -11.55
N THR A 91 -3.94 -5.58 -12.63
CA THR A 91 -5.30 -6.13 -12.58
C THR A 91 -5.35 -7.61 -12.23
N ASP A 92 -4.25 -8.35 -12.34
CA ASP A 92 -4.21 -9.74 -11.91
C ASP A 92 -3.76 -9.89 -10.44
N ILE A 93 -3.46 -8.78 -9.78
CA ILE A 93 -3.07 -8.73 -8.37
C ILE A 93 -4.26 -8.30 -7.52
N ILE A 94 -4.49 -9.03 -6.42
CA ILE A 94 -5.39 -8.65 -5.34
C ILE A 94 -4.53 -7.95 -4.26
N PRO A 95 -4.69 -6.64 -4.05
CA PRO A 95 -3.83 -5.89 -3.14
C PRO A 95 -4.25 -6.04 -1.67
N VAL A 96 -3.30 -6.29 -0.78
CA VAL A 96 -3.58 -6.42 0.66
C VAL A 96 -4.06 -5.10 1.27
N ASP A 97 -3.46 -3.98 0.87
CA ASP A 97 -3.83 -2.63 1.34
C ASP A 97 -5.26 -2.25 0.98
N LEU A 98 -5.67 -2.44 -0.29
CA LEU A 98 -7.05 -2.20 -0.72
C LEU A 98 -8.04 -3.03 0.10
N ASN A 99 -7.77 -4.31 0.31
CA ASN A 99 -8.70 -5.15 1.06
C ASN A 99 -8.73 -4.80 2.55
N CYS A 100 -7.64 -4.32 3.13
CA CYS A 100 -7.66 -3.73 4.48
C CYS A 100 -8.49 -2.44 4.54
N LEU A 101 -8.38 -1.56 3.54
CA LEU A 101 -9.20 -0.35 3.44
C LEU A 101 -10.69 -0.68 3.29
N MET A 102 -11.04 -1.69 2.49
CA MET A 102 -12.41 -2.18 2.37
C MET A 102 -12.94 -2.77 3.68
N PHE A 103 -12.11 -3.51 4.42
CA PHE A 103 -12.45 -4.02 5.75
C PHE A 103 -12.73 -2.87 6.73
N ASN A 104 -11.89 -1.85 6.73
CA ASN A 104 -12.09 -0.67 7.55
C ASN A 104 -13.36 0.10 7.16
N LEU A 105 -13.65 0.24 5.86
CA LEU A 105 -14.88 0.86 5.37
C LEU A 105 -16.12 0.10 5.87
N GLU A 106 -16.12 -1.23 5.79
CA GLU A 106 -17.21 -2.07 6.30
C GLU A 106 -17.41 -1.89 7.82
N ARG A 107 -16.33 -1.80 8.60
CA ARG A 107 -16.39 -1.48 10.05
C ARG A 107 -16.96 -0.09 10.31
N VAL A 108 -16.55 0.92 9.55
CA VAL A 108 -17.04 2.30 9.68
C VAL A 108 -18.53 2.37 9.36
N LEU A 109 -18.97 1.70 8.28
CA LEU A 109 -20.39 1.63 7.92
C LEU A 109 -21.20 0.94 9.01
N ALA A 110 -20.73 -0.19 9.54
CA ALA A 110 -21.38 -0.85 10.67
C ALA A 110 -21.56 0.10 11.88
N SER A 111 -20.52 0.84 12.25
CA SER A 111 -20.58 1.83 13.32
C SER A 111 -21.53 2.98 13.02
N ALA A 112 -21.56 3.48 11.79
CA ALA A 112 -22.44 4.56 11.36
C ALA A 112 -23.92 4.16 11.43
N TYR A 113 -24.26 2.94 10.97
CA TYR A 113 -25.62 2.42 11.06
C TYR A 113 -26.05 2.14 12.50
N GLU A 114 -25.14 1.65 13.35
CA GLU A 114 -25.40 1.51 14.79
C GLU A 114 -25.77 2.86 15.43
N LYS A 115 -25.04 3.93 15.12
CA LYS A 115 -25.33 5.30 15.61
C LYS A 115 -26.64 5.86 15.06
N LYS A 116 -27.12 5.35 13.92
CA LYS A 116 -28.46 5.65 13.36
C LYS A 116 -29.56 4.75 13.92
N PHE A 117 -29.26 3.85 14.85
CA PHE A 117 -30.16 2.84 15.39
C PHE A 117 -30.69 1.83 14.35
N ASP A 118 -30.03 1.71 13.19
CA ASP A 118 -30.32 0.69 12.18
C ASP A 118 -29.50 -0.57 12.45
N ARG A 119 -30.04 -1.44 13.32
CA ARG A 119 -29.37 -2.68 13.72
C ARG A 119 -29.21 -3.68 12.59
N SER A 120 -30.13 -3.69 11.61
CA SER A 120 -30.08 -4.62 10.49
C SER A 120 -28.88 -4.33 9.60
N MET A 121 -28.72 -3.07 9.18
CA MET A 121 -27.58 -2.67 8.35
C MET A 121 -26.27 -2.70 9.13
N SER A 122 -26.27 -2.33 10.43
CA SER A 122 -25.11 -2.50 11.31
C SER A 122 -24.61 -3.96 11.31
N GLN A 123 -25.52 -4.92 11.53
CA GLN A 123 -25.17 -6.34 11.54
C GLN A 123 -24.74 -6.85 10.16
N HIS A 124 -25.39 -6.39 9.08
CA HIS A 124 -25.00 -6.72 7.71
C HIS A 124 -23.53 -6.36 7.44
N TYR A 125 -23.13 -5.12 7.74
CA TYR A 125 -21.74 -4.69 7.52
C TYR A 125 -20.74 -5.34 8.47
N ARG A 126 -21.13 -5.69 9.71
CA ARG A 126 -20.26 -6.52 10.59
C ARG A 126 -19.99 -7.89 9.98
N GLN A 127 -20.98 -8.52 9.37
CA GLN A 127 -20.80 -9.81 8.70
C GLN A 127 -19.89 -9.69 7.48
N LEU A 128 -20.02 -8.63 6.68
CA LEU A 128 -19.12 -8.35 5.56
C LEU A 128 -17.67 -8.17 6.03
N ALA A 129 -17.47 -7.31 7.04
CA ALA A 129 -16.15 -7.07 7.64
C ALA A 129 -15.53 -8.38 8.17
N GLN A 130 -16.32 -9.23 8.83
CA GLN A 130 -15.82 -10.50 9.35
C GLN A 130 -15.42 -11.46 8.22
N LYS A 131 -16.22 -11.57 7.15
CA LYS A 131 -15.87 -12.38 5.97
C LYS A 131 -14.57 -11.88 5.34
N ARG A 132 -14.41 -10.56 5.21
CA ARG A 132 -13.20 -9.97 4.64
C ARG A 132 -11.97 -10.16 5.53
N LYS A 133 -12.12 -10.05 6.85
CA LYS A 133 -11.04 -10.36 7.80
C LYS A 133 -10.57 -11.80 7.60
N THR A 134 -11.49 -12.76 7.51
CA THR A 134 -11.14 -14.16 7.23
C THR A 134 -10.43 -14.31 5.89
N ALA A 135 -10.94 -13.68 4.83
CA ALA A 135 -10.29 -13.70 3.51
C ALA A 135 -8.86 -13.14 3.54
N ILE A 136 -8.65 -12.01 4.22
CA ILE A 136 -7.32 -11.39 4.35
C ILE A 136 -6.34 -12.32 5.06
N GLN A 137 -6.79 -12.97 6.14
CA GLN A 137 -6.01 -13.94 6.88
C GLN A 137 -5.65 -15.19 6.05
N THR A 138 -6.54 -15.61 5.15
CA THR A 138 -6.32 -16.77 4.28
C THR A 138 -5.39 -16.48 3.11
N TYR A 139 -5.58 -15.36 2.41
CA TYR A 139 -4.95 -15.12 1.12
C TYR A 139 -3.67 -14.27 1.18
N PHE A 140 -3.56 -13.35 2.14
CA PHE A 140 -2.44 -12.41 2.15
C PHE A 140 -1.35 -12.78 3.14
N TRP A 141 -1.61 -13.60 4.17
CA TRP A 141 -0.55 -14.03 5.08
C TRP A 141 0.34 -15.10 4.43
N SER A 142 1.59 -14.75 4.12
CA SER A 142 2.60 -15.71 3.68
C SER A 142 3.33 -16.30 4.89
N LYS A 143 3.11 -17.59 5.14
CA LYS A 143 3.85 -18.36 6.16
C LYS A 143 5.32 -18.55 5.81
N GLU A 144 5.66 -18.55 4.52
CA GLU A 144 7.07 -18.69 4.08
C GLU A 144 7.87 -17.44 4.44
N HIS A 145 7.26 -16.27 4.30
CA HIS A 145 7.95 -14.99 4.51
C HIS A 145 7.69 -14.37 5.89
N ASP A 146 6.75 -14.92 6.66
CA ASP A 146 6.20 -14.35 7.89
C ASP A 146 5.77 -12.89 7.70
N TYR A 147 5.03 -12.65 6.62
CA TYR A 147 4.64 -11.29 6.20
C TYR A 147 3.36 -11.31 5.37
N PHE A 148 2.62 -10.19 5.38
CA PHE A 148 1.47 -10.02 4.50
C PHE A 148 1.89 -9.55 3.11
N MET A 149 1.43 -10.23 2.08
CA MET A 149 1.78 -9.99 0.69
C MET A 149 0.52 -9.87 -0.16
N ASP A 150 0.62 -9.18 -1.30
CA ASP A 150 -0.45 -9.22 -2.29
C ASP A 150 -0.56 -10.62 -2.90
N TYR A 151 -1.72 -10.93 -3.47
CA TYR A 151 -2.01 -12.25 -4.04
C TYR A 151 -2.25 -12.17 -5.54
N ASP A 152 -1.56 -12.98 -6.32
CA ASP A 152 -1.83 -13.17 -7.74
C ASP A 152 -2.89 -14.27 -7.90
N PHE A 153 -4.11 -13.87 -8.28
CA PHE A 153 -5.22 -14.83 -8.36
C PHE A 153 -5.23 -15.64 -9.66
N ARG A 154 -4.43 -15.25 -10.67
CA ARG A 154 -4.26 -16.05 -11.89
C ARG A 154 -3.30 -17.20 -11.62
N LEU A 155 -2.23 -16.92 -10.88
CA LEU A 155 -1.22 -17.90 -10.50
C LEU A 155 -1.55 -18.64 -9.19
N ASN A 156 -2.58 -18.20 -8.46
CA ASN A 156 -2.98 -18.73 -7.15
C ASN A 156 -1.82 -18.77 -6.13
N GLN A 157 -1.04 -17.70 -6.06
CA GLN A 157 0.11 -17.60 -5.16
C GLN A 157 0.36 -16.16 -4.69
N PRO A 158 1.08 -15.97 -3.56
CA PRO A 158 1.59 -14.65 -3.20
C PRO A 158 2.44 -14.04 -4.31
N THR A 159 2.38 -12.72 -4.46
CA THR A 159 3.29 -11.97 -5.34
C THR A 159 4.73 -12.06 -4.83
N LYS A 160 5.71 -11.66 -5.67
CA LYS A 160 7.14 -11.76 -5.33
C LYS A 160 7.66 -10.60 -4.48
N SER A 161 6.95 -9.47 -4.43
CA SER A 161 7.45 -8.23 -3.84
C SER A 161 6.97 -8.06 -2.40
N MET A 162 7.91 -7.89 -1.47
CA MET A 162 7.60 -7.47 -0.11
C MET A 162 7.57 -5.94 -0.06
N THR A 163 6.41 -5.38 0.29
CA THR A 163 6.16 -3.93 0.30
C THR A 163 5.53 -3.48 1.61
N LEU A 164 5.55 -2.18 1.90
CA LEU A 164 4.87 -1.64 3.09
C LEU A 164 3.34 -1.77 3.05
N ALA A 165 2.74 -2.20 1.93
CA ALA A 165 1.32 -2.56 1.92
C ALA A 165 1.01 -3.69 2.91
N GLY A 166 1.97 -4.58 3.18
CA GLY A 166 1.86 -5.65 4.18
C GLY A 166 1.71 -5.17 5.63
N VAL A 167 1.80 -3.86 5.89
CA VAL A 167 1.57 -3.27 7.22
C VAL A 167 0.12 -2.82 7.44
N TYR A 168 -0.68 -2.68 6.38
CA TYR A 168 -2.09 -2.29 6.50
C TYR A 168 -2.93 -3.22 7.43
N PRO A 169 -2.65 -4.54 7.51
CA PRO A 169 -3.25 -5.41 8.50
C PRO A 169 -3.03 -4.99 9.96
N LEU A 170 -1.88 -4.41 10.30
CA LEU A 170 -1.59 -3.88 11.63
C LEU A 170 -2.34 -2.55 11.84
N TRP A 171 -2.33 -1.67 10.84
CA TRP A 171 -3.02 -0.38 10.92
C TRP A 171 -4.53 -0.52 11.10
N THR A 172 -5.13 -1.55 10.49
CA THR A 172 -6.57 -1.85 10.61
C THR A 172 -6.93 -2.79 11.77
N GLU A 173 -5.96 -3.17 12.62
CA GLU A 173 -6.17 -4.04 13.79
C GLU A 173 -6.76 -5.43 13.43
N LEU A 174 -6.37 -6.00 12.28
CA LEU A 174 -6.87 -7.32 11.85
C LEU A 174 -5.86 -8.45 12.02
N ALA A 175 -4.56 -8.14 12.12
CA ALA A 175 -3.50 -9.12 12.37
C ALA A 175 -3.63 -9.74 13.77
N THR A 176 -3.08 -10.94 13.97
CA THR A 176 -2.86 -11.47 15.32
C THR A 176 -1.61 -10.82 15.95
N GLU A 177 -1.44 -10.98 17.26
CA GLU A 177 -0.24 -10.49 17.97
C GLU A 177 1.04 -11.13 17.41
N GLU A 178 1.01 -12.42 17.08
CA GLU A 178 2.14 -13.15 16.50
C GLU A 178 2.49 -12.61 15.11
N GLN A 179 1.47 -12.37 14.27
CA GLN A 179 1.65 -11.76 12.95
C GLN A 179 2.19 -10.34 13.06
N ALA A 180 1.66 -9.55 14.00
CA ALA A 180 2.15 -8.19 14.24
C ALA A 180 3.61 -8.19 14.67
N SER A 181 4.02 -9.08 15.58
CA SER A 181 5.42 -9.24 15.98
C SER A 181 6.31 -9.61 14.79
N ALA A 182 5.90 -10.57 13.96
CA ALA A 182 6.66 -10.96 12.79
C ALA A 182 6.80 -9.83 11.76
N VAL A 183 5.72 -9.09 11.50
CA VAL A 183 5.74 -7.91 10.61
C VAL A 183 6.65 -6.82 11.17
N MET A 184 6.61 -6.56 12.47
CA MET A 184 7.51 -5.61 13.15
C MET A 184 8.98 -5.98 12.98
N ASP A 185 9.33 -7.26 13.11
CA ASP A 185 10.69 -7.74 12.88
C ASP A 185 11.15 -7.49 11.44
N LYS A 186 10.28 -7.68 10.44
CA LYS A 186 10.58 -7.37 9.03
C LYS A 186 10.72 -5.87 8.81
N ILE A 187 9.86 -5.06 9.41
CA ILE A 187 9.95 -3.59 9.36
C ILE A 187 11.32 -3.12 9.84
N GLU A 188 11.75 -3.56 11.03
CA GLU A 188 13.02 -3.12 11.60
C GLU A 188 14.24 -3.60 10.79
N ARG A 189 14.20 -4.84 10.29
CA ARG A 189 15.36 -5.43 9.60
C ARG A 189 15.49 -5.02 8.13
N LEU A 190 14.37 -4.89 7.42
CA LEU A 190 14.36 -4.77 5.96
C LEU A 190 13.97 -3.37 5.49
N PHE A 191 12.92 -2.80 6.10
CA PHE A 191 12.31 -1.56 5.62
C PHE A 191 12.89 -0.30 6.25
N LEU A 192 13.29 -0.35 7.53
CA LEU A 192 13.83 0.81 8.23
C LEU A 192 15.25 1.14 7.74
N LYS A 193 15.46 2.41 7.37
CA LYS A 193 16.72 3.00 6.92
C LYS A 193 16.94 4.33 7.66
N ASP A 194 18.07 4.98 7.39
CA ASP A 194 18.50 6.18 8.14
C ASP A 194 17.49 7.33 8.10
N GLY A 195 16.73 7.45 7.00
CA GLY A 195 15.74 8.49 6.78
C GLY A 195 14.28 8.08 7.01
N GLY A 196 14.01 6.84 7.44
CA GLY A 196 12.66 6.29 7.54
C GLY A 196 12.50 4.98 6.80
N LEU A 197 11.28 4.65 6.39
CA LEU A 197 10.95 3.35 5.79
C LEU A 197 10.95 3.40 4.26
N VAL A 198 11.66 2.47 3.62
CA VAL A 198 11.58 2.27 2.16
C VAL A 198 10.24 1.65 1.77
N THR A 199 9.75 1.99 0.58
CA THR A 199 8.44 1.54 0.09
C THR A 199 8.40 0.04 -0.23
N THR A 200 9.48 -0.45 -0.85
CA THR A 200 9.73 -1.86 -1.16
C THR A 200 11.18 -2.20 -0.83
N ILE A 201 11.51 -3.49 -0.82
CA ILE A 201 12.90 -3.97 -0.64
C ILE A 201 13.62 -4.24 -1.96
N ASN A 202 13.05 -3.79 -3.10
CA ASN A 202 13.57 -4.09 -4.42
C ASN A 202 14.50 -2.97 -4.93
N GLU A 203 15.80 -3.15 -4.72
CA GLU A 203 16.83 -2.17 -5.10
C GLU A 203 17.07 -2.06 -6.62
N LYS A 204 16.51 -2.99 -7.41
CA LYS A 204 16.69 -3.01 -8.88
C LYS A 204 15.65 -2.18 -9.62
N SER A 205 14.60 -1.73 -8.94
CA SER A 205 13.60 -0.87 -9.53
C SER A 205 14.09 0.58 -9.58
N HIS A 206 13.64 1.30 -10.61
CA HIS A 206 13.83 2.76 -10.72
C HIS A 206 12.49 3.50 -10.68
N GLN A 207 11.42 2.80 -10.28
CA GLN A 207 10.09 3.39 -10.12
C GLN A 207 10.00 4.18 -8.81
N GLN A 208 9.05 5.12 -8.75
CA GLN A 208 8.98 6.04 -7.62
C GLN A 208 8.44 5.43 -6.32
N TRP A 209 7.56 4.44 -6.42
CA TRP A 209 7.04 3.69 -5.27
C TRP A 209 7.85 2.41 -5.02
N ASP A 210 9.17 2.56 -4.95
CA ASP A 210 10.14 1.50 -4.64
C ASP A 210 11.31 2.04 -3.81
N PHE A 211 12.20 1.14 -3.40
CA PHE A 211 13.53 1.50 -2.93
C PHE A 211 14.23 2.49 -3.90
N PRO A 212 14.91 3.55 -3.41
CA PRO A 212 15.17 3.90 -2.00
C PRO A 212 14.13 4.86 -1.41
N ASN A 213 13.02 5.11 -2.09
CA ASN A 213 12.07 6.16 -1.71
C ASN A 213 11.19 5.74 -0.52
N GLY A 214 11.00 6.68 0.40
CA GLY A 214 10.00 6.65 1.45
C GLY A 214 8.92 7.71 1.24
N TRP A 215 7.68 7.33 1.52
CA TRP A 215 6.50 8.19 1.34
C TRP A 215 5.78 8.39 2.68
N ALA A 216 5.43 9.63 2.98
CA ALA A 216 4.75 10.02 4.21
C ALA A 216 3.56 9.12 4.61
N PRO A 217 2.60 8.77 3.71
CA PRO A 217 1.48 7.90 4.09
C PRO A 217 1.94 6.54 4.60
N LEU A 218 2.99 5.95 4.03
CA LEU A 218 3.49 4.64 4.44
C LEU A 218 4.24 4.69 5.78
N GLN A 219 4.90 5.82 6.08
CA GLN A 219 5.44 6.06 7.41
C GLN A 219 4.32 6.08 8.45
N TYR A 220 3.26 6.83 8.17
CA TYR A 220 2.10 6.97 9.05
C TYR A 220 1.40 5.64 9.32
N ILE A 221 1.03 4.93 8.25
CA ILE A 221 0.39 3.60 8.34
C ILE A 221 1.25 2.66 9.19
N THR A 222 2.57 2.68 8.98
CA THR A 222 3.47 1.77 9.68
C THR A 222 3.56 2.06 11.16
N TYR A 223 3.90 3.29 11.57
CA TYR A 223 4.08 3.57 13.00
C TYR A 223 2.76 3.49 13.78
N LYS A 224 1.63 3.91 13.19
CA LYS A 224 0.30 3.75 13.81
C LYS A 224 -0.09 2.28 13.91
N GLY A 225 0.18 1.48 12.87
CA GLY A 225 -0.01 0.04 12.93
C GLY A 225 0.77 -0.63 14.05
N ILE A 226 2.04 -0.24 14.24
CA ILE A 226 2.83 -0.73 15.38
C ILE A 226 2.22 -0.27 16.71
N LEU A 227 1.78 0.99 16.83
CA LEU A 227 1.17 1.50 18.05
C LEU A 227 -0.10 0.75 18.46
N ASN A 228 -0.86 0.20 17.51
CA ASN A 228 -2.06 -0.58 17.80
C ASN A 228 -1.77 -1.90 18.56
N TYR A 229 -0.58 -2.47 18.37
CA TYR A 229 -0.18 -3.77 18.95
C TYR A 229 0.89 -3.61 20.04
N SER A 230 1.84 -2.70 19.85
CA SER A 230 2.95 -2.46 20.76
C SER A 230 3.15 -0.96 21.02
N PRO A 231 2.30 -0.32 21.86
CA PRO A 231 2.34 1.13 22.12
C PRO A 231 3.66 1.64 22.72
N ARG A 232 4.47 0.75 23.29
CA ARG A 232 5.76 1.07 23.92
C ARG A 232 6.96 0.60 23.09
N SER A 233 6.74 0.13 21.87
CA SER A 233 7.83 -0.35 21.02
C SER A 233 8.83 0.77 20.73
N PRO A 234 10.15 0.56 20.96
CA PRO A 234 11.17 1.53 20.61
C PRO A 234 11.24 1.78 19.10
N LEU A 235 10.75 0.83 18.28
CA LEU A 235 10.69 0.94 16.83
C LEU A 235 9.82 2.13 16.38
N VAL A 236 8.72 2.43 17.10
CA VAL A 236 7.85 3.59 16.80
C VAL A 236 8.65 4.88 16.91
N LYS A 237 9.43 5.03 17.99
CA LYS A 237 10.26 6.23 18.19
C LYS A 237 11.33 6.35 17.10
N LYS A 238 11.98 5.24 16.72
CA LYS A 238 12.98 5.22 15.65
C LYS A 238 12.40 5.72 14.33
N ILE A 239 11.26 5.17 13.90
CA ILE A 239 10.58 5.55 12.65
C ILE A 239 10.23 7.05 12.65
N ILE A 240 9.60 7.52 13.74
CA ILE A 240 9.21 8.93 13.88
C ILE A 240 10.43 9.84 13.83
N ASP A 241 11.48 9.56 14.61
CA ASP A 241 12.66 10.41 14.67
C ASP A 241 13.40 10.44 13.34
N GLN A 242 13.64 9.29 12.69
CA GLN A 242 14.37 9.23 11.41
C GLN A 242 13.64 9.99 10.30
N TRP A 243 12.33 9.79 10.16
CA TRP A 243 11.54 10.50 9.16
C TRP A 243 11.50 12.01 9.41
N MET A 244 11.25 12.42 10.66
CA MET A 244 11.19 13.84 11.02
C MET A 244 12.56 14.53 10.84
N MET A 245 13.67 13.89 11.24
CA MET A 245 15.01 14.44 11.04
C MET A 245 15.32 14.67 9.56
N LEU A 246 14.95 13.72 8.68
CA LEU A 246 15.13 13.90 7.24
C LEU A 246 14.27 15.04 6.68
N ASN A 247 12.99 15.11 7.09
CA ASN A 247 12.10 16.20 6.70
C ASN A 247 12.65 17.58 7.15
N GLU A 248 13.08 17.70 8.40
CA GLU A 248 13.66 18.93 8.96
C GLU A 248 14.96 19.32 8.27
N LYS A 249 15.83 18.35 7.95
CA LYS A 249 17.06 18.59 7.20
C LYS A 249 16.77 19.20 5.83
N VAL A 250 15.95 18.52 5.03
CA VAL A 250 15.57 19.00 3.69
C VAL A 250 14.88 20.35 3.77
N PHE A 251 14.01 20.56 4.76
CA PHE A 251 13.37 21.85 4.97
C PHE A 251 14.38 22.95 5.32
N ASN A 252 15.40 22.66 6.13
CA ASN A 252 16.44 23.63 6.46
C ASN A 252 17.30 24.01 5.26
N GLU A 253 17.60 23.06 4.38
CA GLU A 253 18.41 23.23 3.18
C GLU A 253 17.64 23.94 2.05
N THR A 254 16.36 23.58 1.86
CA THR A 254 15.58 23.99 0.68
C THR A 254 14.44 24.96 0.99
N ARG A 255 14.04 25.08 2.27
CA ARG A 255 12.83 25.77 2.74
C ARG A 255 11.52 25.14 2.26
N LYS A 256 11.55 23.85 1.92
CA LYS A 256 10.40 23.11 1.40
C LYS A 256 10.29 21.72 2.04
N MET A 257 9.06 21.24 2.16
CA MET A 257 8.74 19.83 2.34
C MET A 257 8.43 19.25 0.95
N VAL A 258 8.81 18.01 0.68
CA VAL A 258 8.63 17.40 -0.65
C VAL A 258 7.70 16.19 -0.61
N GLU A 259 7.25 15.76 -1.78
CA GLU A 259 6.34 14.63 -1.98
C GLU A 259 6.85 13.31 -1.39
N LYS A 260 8.14 13.01 -1.61
CA LYS A 260 8.82 11.75 -1.26
C LYS A 260 10.30 12.02 -0.97
N TYR A 261 10.95 11.10 -0.24
CA TYR A 261 12.32 11.27 0.25
C TYR A 261 13.17 10.03 -0.03
N ASP A 262 14.46 10.19 -0.35
CA ASP A 262 15.41 9.08 -0.31
C ASP A 262 15.73 8.79 1.15
N VAL A 263 15.22 7.67 1.66
CA VAL A 263 15.39 7.31 3.07
C VAL A 263 16.65 6.48 3.33
N VAL A 264 17.38 6.11 2.27
CA VAL A 264 18.63 5.35 2.35
C VAL A 264 19.81 6.31 2.36
N ASN A 265 19.91 7.18 1.36
CA ASN A 265 20.90 8.25 1.29
C ASN A 265 20.24 9.58 1.62
N THR A 266 20.28 9.97 2.89
CA THR A 266 19.66 11.21 3.39
C THR A 266 20.28 12.51 2.85
N ASN A 267 21.33 12.43 2.04
CA ASN A 267 21.93 13.57 1.32
C ASN A 267 21.51 13.64 -0.15
N ALA A 268 20.78 12.64 -0.65
CA ALA A 268 20.31 12.61 -2.03
C ALA A 268 18.87 13.14 -2.14
N GLU A 269 18.55 13.69 -3.31
CA GLU A 269 17.17 13.97 -3.68
C GLU A 269 16.46 12.66 -4.08
N ALA A 270 15.21 12.51 -3.67
CA ALA A 270 14.38 11.41 -4.11
C ALA A 270 14.07 11.54 -5.61
N GLY A 271 14.02 10.41 -6.30
CA GLY A 271 13.81 10.37 -7.75
C GLY A 271 12.88 9.24 -8.20
N GLY A 272 13.01 8.84 -9.47
CA GLY A 272 12.24 7.75 -10.07
C GLY A 272 10.82 8.15 -10.48
N GLY A 273 10.21 7.30 -11.31
CA GLY A 273 8.89 7.54 -11.92
C GLY A 273 8.96 8.44 -13.15
N GLU A 274 7.79 8.90 -13.60
CA GLU A 274 7.61 9.63 -14.86
C GLU A 274 7.83 11.14 -14.74
N TYR A 275 7.86 11.68 -13.51
CA TYR A 275 7.93 13.12 -13.26
C TYR A 275 8.86 13.47 -12.09
N LYS A 276 9.28 14.75 -12.06
CA LYS A 276 10.14 15.30 -11.01
C LYS A 276 9.38 15.42 -9.68
N THR A 277 10.07 15.21 -8.56
CA THR A 277 9.53 15.38 -7.21
C THR A 277 8.82 16.73 -7.02
N GLN A 278 7.64 16.71 -6.37
CA GLN A 278 6.80 17.90 -6.14
C GLN A 278 7.02 18.56 -4.77
N ASP A 279 6.79 19.88 -4.70
CA ASP A 279 7.04 20.73 -3.53
C ASP A 279 5.79 20.99 -2.66
N GLY A 280 6.00 21.26 -1.36
CA GLY A 280 5.01 21.71 -0.38
C GLY A 280 4.10 20.63 0.20
N PHE A 281 4.36 19.36 -0.09
CA PHE A 281 3.32 18.36 -0.29
C PHE A 281 2.38 18.06 0.90
N GLY A 282 1.07 18.01 0.63
CA GLY A 282 0.01 17.96 1.66
C GLY A 282 0.11 16.79 2.64
N TRP A 283 0.34 15.55 2.17
CA TRP A 283 0.50 14.41 3.08
C TRP A 283 1.77 14.51 3.93
N THR A 284 2.83 15.15 3.43
CA THR A 284 4.12 15.21 4.12
C THR A 284 3.96 16.11 5.32
N ASN A 285 3.34 17.26 5.10
CA ASN A 285 2.99 18.22 6.14
C ASN A 285 2.05 17.59 7.18
N GLY A 286 1.00 16.88 6.73
CA GLY A 286 0.02 16.26 7.62
C GLY A 286 0.64 15.18 8.52
N VAL A 287 1.43 14.28 7.93
CA VAL A 287 2.10 13.20 8.69
C VAL A 287 3.14 13.76 9.64
N TYR A 288 3.93 14.76 9.22
CA TYR A 288 4.90 15.42 10.10
C TYR A 288 4.23 16.02 11.34
N LEU A 289 3.09 16.70 11.18
CA LEU A 289 2.35 17.30 12.29
C LEU A 289 1.79 16.25 13.27
N GLU A 290 1.24 15.14 12.76
CA GLU A 290 0.72 14.05 13.60
C GLU A 290 1.86 13.31 14.32
N MET A 291 3.00 13.09 13.65
CA MET A 291 4.21 12.54 14.28
C MET A 291 4.77 13.45 15.36
N LEU A 292 4.81 14.78 15.13
CA LEU A 292 5.26 15.75 16.14
C LEU A 292 4.40 15.71 17.41
N LYS A 293 3.07 15.54 17.25
CA LYS A 293 2.13 15.38 18.36
C LYS A 293 2.39 14.07 19.11
N ASP A 294 2.52 12.95 18.40
CA ASP A 294 2.74 11.64 19.02
C ASP A 294 4.11 11.54 19.71
N ARG A 295 5.15 12.10 19.11
CA ARG A 295 6.49 12.18 19.69
C ARG A 295 6.48 12.88 21.05
N LYS A 296 5.75 14.00 21.17
CA LYS A 296 5.58 14.71 22.46
C LYS A 296 4.89 13.84 23.50
N ASN A 297 3.90 13.04 23.10
CA ASN A 297 3.20 12.13 24.00
C ASN A 297 4.09 10.97 24.46
N LEU A 298 4.94 10.43 23.58
CA LEU A 298 5.90 9.38 23.92
C LEU A 298 6.93 9.88 24.95
N MET A 299 7.48 11.08 24.76
CA MET A 299 8.46 11.69 25.67
C MET A 299 7.88 11.97 27.06
N ARG A 300 6.59 12.31 27.18
CA ARG A 300 5.93 12.54 28.49
C ARG A 300 5.76 11.25 29.29
N LYS A 301 5.57 10.11 28.62
CA LYS A 301 5.34 8.81 29.27
C LYS A 301 6.62 8.12 29.74
N SER A 302 7.79 8.55 29.28
CA SER A 302 9.10 7.98 29.69
C SER A 302 9.68 8.63 30.95
N HIS A 303 8.99 9.59 31.55
CA HIS A 303 9.42 10.34 32.76
C HIS A 303 8.65 9.93 34.03
N PHE A 304 7.91 8.82 33.98
CA PHE A 304 7.23 8.16 35.10
C PHE A 304 7.60 6.68 35.10
#